data_AF-A0A540NNP6-F1
#
_entry.id   AF-A0A540NNP6-F1
#
_cell.length_a   1.000
_cell.length_b   1.000
_cell.length_c   1.000
_cell.angle_alpha   90.00
_cell.angle_beta   90.00
_cell.angle_gamma   90.00
#
_symmetry.space_group_name_H-M   'P 1'
#
loop_
_entity.id
_entity.type
_entity.pdbx_description
1 polymer ?
#
loop_
_entity_poly.entity_id
_entity_poly.type
_entity_poly.pdbx_seq_one_letter_code
_entity_poly.pdbx_strand_id
1 'polypeptide(L)'
;MAVSFLSTVPSFLPLPPATLNAPKYPILSVKIQCNKIEADAATENRFHRRDILNCVGATIGVEMLRSSGTFVQVAEAADLIQRRQRSEFLSSIKDTLFKAIKENRELIPSLQTLALNDAVTYDKASKSGGPNGSIRFSSEISRPENKGLAAALNLIEQAKKEIDSNSKGGPISYADLIQLAAQSATKQTFLAAAIRKCGGNEEKGNLLYTAYGSNGQWGLFERNFGRTDTEEPDPEGRVPQWDKASVQESKAKFSALGFGPRQLAVMSAFLGPDQIATETLLAADPEVFPWVQKYQRSRETVSETDYEMIIHDVLRNVLHNRR
;
A
#
# COMPACT_ATOMS: atom_id res chain seq x y z
N MET A 1 -49.12 14.88 38.07
CA MET A 1 -48.36 13.63 37.94
C MET A 1 -47.03 13.95 37.29
N ALA A 2 -45.96 14.07 38.08
CA ALA A 2 -44.62 14.34 37.61
C ALA A 2 -43.79 13.07 37.85
N VAL A 3 -43.19 12.53 36.79
CA VAL A 3 -42.42 11.29 36.85
C VAL A 3 -40.95 11.65 36.90
N SER A 4 -40.33 11.40 38.05
CA SER A 4 -38.91 11.56 38.32
C SER A 4 -38.13 10.37 37.75
N PHE A 5 -37.09 10.62 36.96
CA PHE A 5 -36.14 9.60 36.52
C PHE A 5 -34.93 9.59 37.46
N LEU A 6 -34.79 8.50 38.21
CA LEU A 6 -33.61 8.20 39.03
C LEU A 6 -32.52 7.59 38.14
N SER A 7 -31.42 8.32 37.95
CA SER A 7 -30.19 7.80 37.33
C SER A 7 -29.34 7.14 38.41
N THR A 8 -29.10 5.84 38.29
CA THR A 8 -28.20 5.08 39.18
C THR A 8 -26.79 5.12 38.60
N VAL A 9 -25.89 5.86 39.25
CA VAL A 9 -24.47 5.97 38.89
C VAL A 9 -23.68 4.89 39.64
N PRO A 10 -22.86 4.05 38.98
CA PRO A 10 -21.88 3.21 39.68
C PRO A 10 -20.69 4.04 40.16
N SER A 11 -20.33 3.86 41.42
CA SER A 11 -19.30 4.56 42.17
C SER A 11 -17.89 4.31 41.61
N PHE A 12 -17.16 5.39 41.31
CA PHE A 12 -15.73 5.35 40.99
C PHE A 12 -14.87 5.49 42.26
N LEU A 13 -13.76 4.75 42.33
CA LEU A 13 -12.74 4.87 43.38
C LEU A 13 -11.87 6.14 43.17
N PRO A 14 -11.33 6.77 44.24
CA PRO A 14 -10.71 8.09 44.16
C PRO A 14 -9.25 8.04 43.67
N LEU A 15 -8.88 8.98 42.80
CA LEU A 15 -7.50 9.26 42.38
C LEU A 15 -6.88 10.38 43.25
N PRO A 16 -5.57 10.31 43.58
CA PRO A 16 -4.86 11.41 44.25
C PRO A 16 -4.47 12.53 43.26
N PRO A 17 -4.26 13.77 43.72
CA PRO A 17 -4.04 14.93 42.85
C PRO A 17 -2.66 14.92 42.20
N ALA A 18 -2.60 15.10 40.88
CA ALA A 18 -1.38 15.34 40.13
C ALA A 18 -1.08 16.85 40.05
N THR A 19 0.05 17.27 40.61
CA THR A 19 0.61 18.62 40.48
C THR A 19 1.26 18.83 39.11
N LEU A 20 0.80 19.82 38.36
CA LEU A 20 1.41 20.31 37.13
C LEU A 20 2.70 21.09 37.44
N ASN A 21 3.86 20.48 37.18
CA ASN A 21 5.15 21.19 37.10
C ASN A 21 5.65 21.16 35.65
N ALA A 22 5.55 22.31 34.97
CA ALA A 22 6.12 22.52 33.65
C ALA A 22 7.62 22.88 33.76
N PRO A 23 8.53 22.16 33.09
CA PRO A 23 9.93 22.58 33.01
C PRO A 23 10.08 23.70 31.96
N LYS A 24 10.63 24.85 32.39
CA LYS A 24 11.07 25.94 31.51
C LYS A 24 12.42 25.54 30.89
N TYR A 25 12.46 25.29 29.59
CA TYR A 25 13.72 25.15 28.84
C TYR A 25 14.15 26.53 28.28
N PRO A 26 15.45 26.85 28.29
CA PRO A 26 15.94 28.12 27.75
C PRO A 26 15.90 28.10 26.22
N ILE A 27 15.41 29.20 25.63
CA ILE A 27 15.40 29.44 24.18
C ILE A 27 16.84 29.78 23.76
N LEU A 28 17.49 28.86 23.07
CA LEU A 28 18.77 29.10 22.40
C LEU A 28 18.49 29.83 21.08
N SER A 29 18.80 31.13 21.07
CA SER A 29 18.64 31.97 19.88
C SER A 29 19.78 31.68 18.90
N VAL A 30 19.53 30.85 17.89
CA VAL A 30 20.48 30.57 16.80
C VAL A 30 20.30 31.63 15.73
N LYS A 31 21.29 32.52 15.58
CA LYS A 31 21.38 33.42 14.42
C LYS A 31 21.85 32.61 13.20
N ILE A 32 20.97 32.43 12.23
CA ILE A 32 21.35 31.96 10.89
C ILE A 32 21.95 33.14 10.13
N GLN A 33 23.26 33.12 9.92
CA GLN A 33 23.96 34.10 9.08
C GLN A 33 23.99 33.57 7.63
N CYS A 34 23.13 34.11 6.78
CA CYS A 34 23.22 33.89 5.34
C CYS A 34 24.34 34.75 4.78
N ASN A 35 25.50 34.16 4.47
CA ASN A 35 26.54 34.84 3.69
C ASN A 35 26.12 34.87 2.22
N LYS A 36 25.73 36.05 1.74
CA LYS A 36 25.60 36.37 0.33
C LYS A 36 27.01 36.54 -0.23
N ILE A 37 27.44 35.67 -1.14
CA ILE A 37 28.68 35.88 -1.91
C ILE A 37 28.30 36.84 -3.04
N GLU A 38 28.58 38.13 -2.85
CA GLU A 38 28.65 39.10 -3.93
C GLU A 38 30.05 38.98 -4.56
N ALA A 39 30.07 38.65 -5.85
CA ALA A 39 31.29 38.68 -6.64
C ALA A 39 31.48 40.11 -7.17
N ASP A 40 32.32 40.88 -6.50
CA ASP A 40 32.79 42.17 -7.00
C ASP A 40 33.92 41.94 -8.02
N ALA A 41 33.74 42.49 -9.22
CA ALA A 41 34.69 42.43 -10.31
C ALA A 41 35.20 43.84 -10.63
N ALA A 42 36.39 44.17 -10.10
CA ALA A 42 37.33 45.21 -10.53
C ALA A 42 38.49 45.19 -9.51
N THR A 43 39.79 45.28 -9.79
CA THR A 43 40.51 45.85 -10.93
C THR A 43 41.99 45.43 -10.83
N GLU A 44 42.64 45.39 -11.99
CA GLU A 44 44.05 45.72 -12.26
C GLU A 44 45.25 44.88 -11.77
N ASN A 45 45.90 44.32 -12.79
CA ASN A 45 47.27 43.83 -12.91
C ASN A 45 48.36 44.63 -12.18
N ARG A 46 49.17 43.93 -11.38
CA ARG A 46 50.62 44.16 -11.28
C ARG A 46 51.35 42.88 -10.88
N PHE A 47 51.95 42.21 -11.86
CA PHE A 47 52.73 40.98 -11.65
C PHE A 47 54.20 41.30 -11.33
N HIS A 48 54.73 40.69 -10.26
CA HIS A 48 56.18 40.58 -10.03
C HIS A 48 56.59 39.11 -9.81
N ARG A 49 57.32 38.60 -10.83
CA ARG A 49 58.35 37.55 -10.84
C ARG A 49 58.26 36.44 -9.78
N ARG A 50 57.17 35.65 -9.79
CA ARG A 50 57.20 34.18 -9.59
C ARG A 50 55.98 33.55 -10.27
N ASP A 51 55.97 33.57 -11.61
CA ASP A 51 55.07 32.75 -12.42
C ASP A 51 55.91 31.96 -13.42
N ILE A 52 56.07 30.67 -13.14
CA ILE A 52 56.63 29.69 -14.08
C ILE A 52 55.58 28.60 -14.25
N LEU A 53 55.22 28.40 -15.53
CA LEU A 53 54.41 27.33 -16.11
C LEU A 53 52.88 27.46 -16.04
N ASN A 54 52.36 28.43 -16.80
CA ASN A 54 51.10 28.31 -17.52
C ASN A 54 51.36 28.18 -19.03
N CYS A 55 50.42 27.54 -19.74
CA CYS A 55 50.27 27.45 -21.20
C CYS A 55 50.75 26.16 -21.90
N VAL A 56 50.00 25.07 -21.70
CA VAL A 56 49.56 24.20 -22.82
C VAL A 56 48.07 23.88 -22.61
N GLY A 57 47.20 24.35 -23.51
CA GLY A 57 45.91 23.72 -23.78
C GLY A 57 44.64 24.21 -23.05
N ALA A 58 44.42 25.51 -22.86
CA ALA A 58 43.10 26.03 -22.47
C ALA A 58 42.24 26.30 -23.72
N THR A 59 41.50 25.30 -24.21
CA THR A 59 40.41 25.53 -25.18
C THR A 59 39.24 24.53 -25.16
N ILE A 60 39.19 23.52 -24.27
CA ILE A 60 37.99 22.68 -24.13
C ILE A 60 37.69 22.49 -22.64
N GLY A 61 37.06 23.48 -22.01
CA GLY A 61 36.76 23.42 -20.58
C GLY A 61 35.66 24.35 -20.06
N VAL A 62 34.99 25.10 -20.94
CA VAL A 62 33.90 26.02 -20.54
C VAL A 62 32.52 25.50 -20.97
N GLU A 63 32.44 24.41 -21.73
CA GLU A 63 31.16 23.85 -22.21
C GLU A 63 30.53 22.80 -21.26
N MET A 64 31.25 22.36 -20.21
CA MET A 64 30.71 21.40 -19.22
C MET A 64 29.94 22.05 -18.06
N LEU A 65 30.22 23.30 -17.71
CA LEU A 65 29.54 23.98 -16.59
C LEU A 65 28.25 24.70 -17.00
N ARG A 66 28.07 25.02 -18.29
CA ARG A 66 26.83 25.66 -18.79
C ARG A 66 25.78 24.65 -19.28
N SER A 67 26.19 23.45 -19.67
CA SER A 67 25.29 22.37 -20.13
C SER A 67 24.62 21.61 -18.97
N SER A 68 25.25 21.59 -17.80
CA SER A 68 24.73 20.86 -16.62
C SER A 68 23.37 21.37 -16.14
N GLY A 69 23.08 22.67 -16.24
CA GLY A 69 21.78 23.24 -15.85
C GLY A 69 20.63 22.85 -16.78
N THR A 70 20.89 22.77 -18.09
CA THR A 70 19.89 22.40 -19.09
C THR A 70 19.57 20.90 -19.01
N PHE A 71 20.57 20.04 -18.84
CA PHE A 71 20.35 18.60 -18.67
C PHE A 71 19.63 18.27 -17.37
N VAL A 72 19.93 18.94 -16.26
CA VAL A 72 19.22 18.75 -14.98
C VAL A 72 17.76 19.19 -15.08
N GLN A 73 17.47 20.35 -15.69
CA GLN A 73 16.09 20.81 -15.91
C GLN A 73 15.30 19.89 -16.86
N VAL A 74 15.94 19.41 -17.93
CA VAL A 74 15.32 18.46 -18.87
C VAL A 74 15.06 17.11 -18.20
N ALA A 75 15.98 16.62 -17.35
CA ALA A 75 15.78 15.40 -16.58
C ALA A 75 14.67 15.54 -15.53
N GLU A 76 14.59 16.69 -14.83
CA GLU A 76 13.52 17.00 -13.88
C GLU A 76 12.15 17.12 -14.58
N ALA A 77 12.10 17.80 -15.73
CA ALA A 77 10.89 17.89 -16.53
C ALA A 77 10.45 16.52 -17.08
N ALA A 78 11.38 15.69 -17.54
CA ALA A 78 11.09 14.34 -18.01
C ALA A 78 10.54 13.45 -16.88
N ASP A 79 11.10 13.53 -15.67
CA ASP A 79 10.60 12.81 -14.49
C ASP A 79 9.19 13.27 -14.10
N LEU A 80 8.93 14.59 -14.09
CA LEU A 80 7.59 15.13 -13.83
C LEU A 80 6.56 14.65 -14.85
N ILE A 81 6.91 14.62 -16.14
CA ILE A 81 6.05 14.11 -17.22
C ILE A 81 5.77 12.62 -17.02
N GLN A 82 6.79 11.83 -16.71
CA GLN A 82 6.64 10.39 -16.47
C GLN A 82 5.74 10.11 -15.27
N ARG A 83 5.90 10.86 -14.17
CA ARG A 83 5.02 10.75 -12.99
C ARG A 83 3.58 11.09 -13.33
N ARG A 84 3.34 12.17 -14.09
CA ARG A 84 2.00 12.55 -14.54
C ARG A 84 1.38 11.44 -15.38
N GLN A 85 2.06 10.97 -16.43
CA GLN A 85 1.55 9.91 -17.31
C GLN A 85 1.22 8.64 -16.53
N ARG A 86 2.09 8.23 -15.60
CA ARG A 86 1.84 7.09 -14.72
C ARG A 86 0.65 7.31 -13.82
N SER A 87 0.46 8.51 -13.27
CA SER A 87 -0.69 8.82 -12.41
C SER A 87 -2.01 8.82 -13.18
N GLU A 88 -2.03 9.35 -14.40
CA GLU A 88 -3.20 9.34 -15.29
C GLU A 88 -3.57 7.91 -15.68
N PHE A 89 -2.58 7.11 -16.06
CA PHE A 89 -2.80 5.70 -16.40
C PHE A 89 -3.30 4.89 -15.19
N LEU A 90 -2.67 5.08 -14.03
CA LEU A 90 -3.09 4.43 -12.78
C LEU A 90 -4.51 4.83 -12.38
N SER A 91 -4.91 6.09 -12.60
CA SER A 91 -6.29 6.53 -12.39
C SER A 91 -7.26 5.78 -13.31
N SER A 92 -6.95 5.71 -14.61
CA SER A 92 -7.77 4.96 -15.57
C SER A 92 -7.91 3.48 -15.19
N ILE A 93 -6.82 2.83 -14.76
CA ILE A 93 -6.84 1.44 -14.31
C ILE A 93 -7.77 1.26 -13.11
N LYS A 94 -7.65 2.13 -12.10
CA LYS A 94 -8.49 2.07 -10.91
C LYS A 94 -9.97 2.25 -11.25
N ASP A 95 -10.30 3.16 -12.17
CA ASP A 95 -11.68 3.40 -12.57
C ASP A 95 -12.27 2.19 -13.31
N THR A 96 -11.53 1.57 -14.23
CA THR A 96 -11.95 0.35 -14.94
C THR A 96 -12.13 -0.80 -13.94
N LEU A 97 -11.16 -1.04 -13.06
CA LEU A 97 -11.25 -2.09 -12.04
C LEU A 97 -12.40 -1.85 -11.06
N PHE A 98 -12.60 -0.61 -10.61
CA PHE A 98 -13.68 -0.26 -9.70
C PHE A 98 -15.06 -0.56 -10.32
N LYS A 99 -15.26 -0.21 -11.59
CA LYS A 99 -16.51 -0.52 -12.32
C LYS A 99 -16.72 -2.03 -12.46
N ALA A 100 -15.72 -2.75 -12.97
CA ALA A 100 -15.80 -4.20 -13.17
C ALA A 100 -16.10 -4.95 -11.87
N ILE A 101 -15.44 -4.59 -10.76
CA ILE A 101 -15.66 -5.22 -9.45
C ILE A 101 -17.01 -4.80 -8.85
N LYS A 102 -17.50 -3.59 -9.14
CA LYS A 102 -18.79 -3.12 -8.61
C LYS A 102 -19.95 -3.92 -9.22
N GLU A 103 -19.79 -4.36 -10.46
CA GLU A 103 -20.72 -5.23 -11.19
C GLU A 103 -20.64 -6.70 -10.74
N ASN A 104 -19.47 -7.15 -10.24
CA ASN A 104 -19.20 -8.54 -9.85
C ASN A 104 -18.74 -8.61 -8.38
N ARG A 105 -19.58 -8.14 -7.45
CA ARG A 105 -19.22 -8.01 -6.02
C ARG A 105 -18.95 -9.34 -5.34
N GLU A 106 -19.55 -10.42 -5.84
CA GLU A 106 -19.34 -11.79 -5.38
C GLU A 106 -17.91 -12.30 -5.61
N LEU A 107 -17.18 -11.70 -6.55
CA LEU A 107 -15.78 -12.04 -6.84
C LEU A 107 -14.77 -11.31 -5.93
N ILE A 108 -15.21 -10.38 -5.07
CA ILE A 108 -14.33 -9.61 -4.17
C ILE A 108 -13.44 -10.54 -3.33
N PRO A 109 -13.96 -11.57 -2.62
CA PRO A 109 -13.10 -12.45 -1.85
C PRO A 109 -12.12 -13.22 -2.73
N SER A 110 -12.57 -13.72 -3.89
CA SER A 110 -11.71 -14.41 -4.85
C SER A 110 -10.59 -13.51 -5.37
N LEU A 111 -10.84 -12.22 -5.63
CA LEU A 111 -9.80 -11.26 -6.03
C LEU A 111 -8.76 -11.03 -4.92
N GLN A 112 -9.22 -10.97 -3.67
CA GLN A 112 -8.35 -10.84 -2.50
C GLN A 112 -7.47 -12.09 -2.31
N THR A 113 -8.09 -13.28 -2.34
CA THR A 113 -7.36 -14.56 -2.24
C THR A 113 -6.40 -14.77 -3.41
N LEU A 114 -6.78 -14.39 -4.63
CA LEU A 114 -5.91 -14.48 -5.82
C LEU A 114 -4.64 -13.65 -5.65
N ALA A 115 -4.76 -12.39 -5.20
CA ALA A 115 -3.60 -11.55 -4.94
C ALA A 115 -2.74 -12.03 -3.77
N LEU A 116 -3.37 -12.60 -2.72
CA LEU A 116 -2.65 -13.23 -1.62
C LEU A 116 -1.86 -14.45 -2.10
N ASN A 117 -2.50 -15.36 -2.84
CA ASN A 117 -1.87 -16.60 -3.29
C ASN A 117 -0.70 -16.34 -4.24
N ASP A 118 -0.81 -15.35 -5.13
CA ASP A 118 0.31 -14.88 -5.96
C ASP A 118 1.46 -14.35 -5.09
N ALA A 119 1.17 -13.61 -4.02
CA ALA A 119 2.20 -13.01 -3.16
C ALA A 119 2.86 -14.01 -2.18
N VAL A 120 2.13 -15.00 -1.68
CA VAL A 120 2.62 -15.90 -0.62
C VAL A 120 3.53 -17.01 -1.16
N THR A 121 3.69 -17.17 -2.48
CA THR A 121 4.69 -18.07 -3.07
C THR A 121 6.12 -17.62 -2.81
N TYR A 122 6.33 -16.40 -2.30
CA TYR A 122 7.66 -15.87 -1.99
C TYR A 122 8.40 -16.75 -0.98
N ASP A 123 9.61 -17.14 -1.34
CA ASP A 123 10.57 -17.78 -0.46
C ASP A 123 11.83 -16.92 -0.32
N LYS A 124 12.16 -16.56 0.93
CA LYS A 124 13.30 -15.70 1.25
C LYS A 124 14.65 -16.37 0.97
N ALA A 125 14.73 -17.69 1.09
CA ALA A 125 15.99 -18.42 0.92
C ALA A 125 16.41 -18.45 -0.56
N SER A 126 15.49 -18.81 -1.44
CA SER A 126 15.71 -18.84 -2.89
C SER A 126 15.49 -17.50 -3.59
N LYS A 127 14.88 -16.51 -2.91
CA LYS A 127 14.45 -15.23 -3.49
C LYS A 127 13.59 -15.42 -4.75
N SER A 128 12.71 -16.42 -4.71
CA SER A 128 11.83 -16.80 -5.81
C SER A 128 10.37 -16.71 -5.39
N GLY A 129 9.48 -16.58 -6.37
CA GLY A 129 8.06 -16.33 -6.16
C GLY A 129 7.73 -14.91 -5.73
N GLY A 130 6.55 -14.73 -5.16
CA GLY A 130 6.00 -13.45 -4.77
C GLY A 130 5.09 -12.86 -5.86
N PRO A 131 4.65 -11.61 -5.70
CA PRO A 131 3.60 -11.00 -6.51
C PRO A 131 4.11 -10.69 -7.93
N ASN A 132 4.21 -11.73 -8.77
CA ASN A 132 4.84 -11.74 -10.09
C ASN A 132 3.86 -12.18 -11.19
N GLY A 133 2.59 -12.42 -10.84
CA GLY A 133 1.54 -12.84 -11.77
C GLY A 133 1.66 -14.29 -12.23
N SER A 134 2.46 -15.14 -11.56
CA SER A 134 2.60 -16.57 -11.83
C SER A 134 1.26 -17.31 -11.78
N ILE A 135 0.37 -16.87 -10.88
CA ILE A 135 -0.94 -17.49 -10.65
C ILE A 135 -1.83 -17.56 -11.91
N ARG A 136 -1.54 -16.78 -12.95
CA ARG A 136 -2.27 -16.80 -14.22
C ARG A 136 -2.04 -18.10 -15.03
N PHE A 137 -0.95 -18.81 -14.78
CA PHE A 137 -0.62 -20.02 -15.53
C PHE A 137 -1.59 -21.15 -15.19
N SER A 138 -1.99 -21.91 -16.21
CA SER A 138 -2.97 -23.00 -16.08
C SER A 138 -2.55 -24.04 -15.04
N SER A 139 -1.26 -24.35 -14.96
CA SER A 139 -0.66 -25.27 -13.98
C SER A 139 -0.73 -24.77 -12.54
N GLU A 140 -0.79 -23.45 -12.33
CA GLU A 140 -0.84 -22.85 -11.00
C GLU A 140 -2.27 -22.58 -10.55
N ILE A 141 -3.11 -22.01 -11.43
CA ILE A 141 -4.52 -21.76 -11.11
C ILE A 141 -5.32 -23.06 -10.89
N SER A 142 -4.88 -24.19 -11.48
CA SER A 142 -5.52 -25.50 -11.28
C SER A 142 -5.16 -26.18 -9.96
N ARG A 143 -4.21 -25.62 -9.18
CA ARG A 143 -3.77 -26.19 -7.91
C ARG A 143 -4.90 -26.12 -6.88
N PRO A 144 -4.94 -27.06 -5.91
CA PRO A 144 -6.06 -27.14 -4.97
C PRO A 144 -6.19 -25.91 -4.06
N GLU A 145 -5.11 -25.20 -3.76
CA GLU A 145 -5.12 -23.90 -3.05
C GLU A 145 -5.76 -22.75 -3.82
N ASN A 146 -5.81 -22.84 -5.16
CA ASN A 146 -6.31 -21.81 -6.06
C ASN A 146 -7.71 -22.13 -6.61
N LYS A 147 -8.38 -23.12 -6.00
CA LYS A 147 -9.70 -23.55 -6.42
C LYS A 147 -10.72 -22.41 -6.32
N GLY A 148 -11.47 -22.18 -7.39
CA GLY A 148 -12.52 -21.15 -7.44
C GLY A 148 -12.03 -19.75 -7.82
N LEU A 149 -10.74 -19.56 -8.08
CA LEU A 149 -10.16 -18.26 -8.43
C LEU A 149 -10.23 -17.94 -9.93
N ALA A 150 -10.58 -18.91 -10.79
CA ALA A 150 -10.62 -18.73 -12.24
C ALA A 150 -11.58 -17.62 -12.70
N ALA A 151 -12.72 -17.45 -12.03
CA ALA A 151 -13.66 -16.37 -12.36
C ALA A 151 -13.06 -14.97 -12.07
N ALA A 152 -12.32 -14.83 -10.97
CA ALA A 152 -11.61 -13.60 -10.62
C ALA A 152 -10.48 -13.31 -11.63
N LEU A 153 -9.75 -14.34 -12.06
CA LEU A 153 -8.73 -14.20 -13.09
C LEU A 153 -9.33 -13.76 -14.43
N ASN A 154 -10.47 -14.33 -14.83
CA ASN A 154 -11.17 -13.93 -16.06
C ASN A 154 -11.62 -12.46 -16.03
N LEU A 155 -12.11 -11.97 -14.88
CA LEU A 155 -12.44 -10.54 -14.72
C LEU A 155 -11.20 -9.67 -14.88
N ILE A 156 -10.07 -10.06 -14.28
CA ILE A 156 -8.79 -9.37 -14.42
C ILE A 156 -8.34 -9.35 -15.89
N GLU A 157 -8.45 -10.47 -16.61
CA GLU A 157 -8.11 -10.54 -18.04
C GLU A 157 -8.99 -9.65 -18.92
N GLN A 158 -10.28 -9.58 -18.64
CA GLN A 158 -11.20 -8.67 -19.34
C GLN A 158 -10.83 -7.21 -19.10
N ALA A 159 -10.61 -6.83 -17.84
CA ALA A 159 -10.15 -5.48 -17.48
C ALA A 159 -8.79 -5.17 -18.13
N LYS A 160 -7.88 -6.15 -18.20
CA LYS A 160 -6.58 -6.01 -18.86
C LYS A 160 -6.72 -5.63 -20.33
N LYS A 161 -7.61 -6.31 -21.08
CA LYS A 161 -7.85 -6.03 -22.51
C LYS A 161 -8.30 -4.58 -22.72
N GLU A 162 -9.21 -4.10 -21.88
CA GLU A 162 -9.68 -2.70 -21.92
C GLU A 162 -8.54 -1.72 -21.60
N ILE A 163 -7.81 -1.96 -20.51
CA ILE A 163 -6.69 -1.11 -20.07
C ILE A 163 -5.59 -1.04 -21.12
N ASP A 164 -5.20 -2.19 -21.69
CA ASP A 164 -4.14 -2.28 -22.69
C ASP A 164 -4.53 -1.57 -23.99
N SER A 165 -5.81 -1.63 -24.38
CA SER A 165 -6.30 -0.93 -25.58
C SER A 165 -6.19 0.60 -25.46
N ASN A 166 -6.27 1.12 -24.24
CA ASN A 166 -6.17 2.55 -23.94
C ASN A 166 -4.76 2.99 -23.50
N SER A 167 -3.82 2.04 -23.38
CA SER A 167 -2.47 2.32 -22.87
C SER A 167 -1.59 2.97 -23.94
N LYS A 168 -0.97 4.09 -23.56
CA LYS A 168 0.06 4.77 -24.37
C LYS A 168 1.48 4.24 -24.10
N GLY A 169 1.64 3.46 -23.03
CA GLY A 169 2.94 3.02 -22.50
C GLY A 169 3.22 1.53 -22.66
N GLY A 170 2.45 0.83 -23.50
CA GLY A 170 2.51 -0.63 -23.63
C GLY A 170 1.59 -1.36 -22.64
N PRO A 171 1.53 -2.70 -22.72
CA PRO A 171 0.60 -3.48 -21.91
C PRO A 171 0.97 -3.43 -20.42
N ILE A 172 -0.04 -3.41 -19.55
CA ILE A 172 0.16 -3.58 -18.10
C ILE A 172 0.58 -5.02 -17.80
N SER A 173 1.42 -5.22 -16.78
CA SER A 173 1.77 -6.55 -16.28
C SER A 173 0.60 -7.17 -15.50
N TYR A 174 0.46 -8.49 -15.58
CA TYR A 174 -0.48 -9.22 -14.72
C TYR A 174 -0.14 -9.04 -13.24
N ALA A 175 1.16 -9.01 -12.91
CA ALA A 175 1.67 -8.79 -11.57
C ALA A 175 1.16 -7.47 -10.96
N ASP A 176 1.14 -6.37 -11.71
CA ASP A 176 0.55 -5.12 -11.19
C ASP A 176 -0.97 -5.18 -11.16
N LEU A 177 -1.59 -5.73 -12.21
CA LEU A 177 -3.04 -5.73 -12.34
C LEU A 177 -3.73 -6.55 -11.24
N ILE A 178 -3.19 -7.72 -10.88
CA ILE A 178 -3.68 -8.56 -9.79
C ILE A 178 -3.68 -7.80 -8.47
N GLN A 179 -2.58 -7.09 -8.18
CA GLN A 179 -2.42 -6.38 -6.92
C GLN A 179 -3.29 -5.11 -6.87
N LEU A 180 -3.45 -4.41 -7.99
CA LEU A 180 -4.39 -3.29 -8.13
C LEU A 180 -5.85 -3.75 -8.02
N ALA A 181 -6.18 -4.93 -8.53
CA ALA A 181 -7.52 -5.51 -8.40
C ALA A 181 -7.85 -5.80 -6.92
N ALA A 182 -6.91 -6.37 -6.16
CA ALA A 182 -7.09 -6.57 -4.72
C ALA A 182 -7.17 -5.26 -3.93
N GLN A 183 -6.41 -4.23 -4.32
CA GLN A 183 -6.58 -2.88 -3.77
C GLN A 183 -8.02 -2.37 -4.00
N SER A 184 -8.51 -2.48 -5.24
CA SER A 184 -9.86 -2.02 -5.60
C SER A 184 -10.95 -2.82 -4.88
N ALA A 185 -10.81 -4.14 -4.80
CA ALA A 185 -11.70 -5.04 -4.05
C ALA A 185 -11.74 -4.66 -2.56
N THR A 186 -10.59 -4.39 -1.95
CA THR A 186 -10.50 -3.93 -0.56
C THR A 186 -11.21 -2.60 -0.35
N LYS A 187 -11.01 -1.62 -1.24
CA LYS A 187 -11.74 -0.34 -1.20
C LYS A 187 -13.26 -0.53 -1.31
N GLN A 188 -13.72 -1.50 -2.11
CA GLN A 188 -15.14 -1.83 -2.17
C GLN A 188 -15.69 -2.41 -0.86
N THR A 189 -14.90 -3.22 -0.14
CA THR A 189 -15.33 -3.73 1.18
C THR A 189 -15.51 -2.59 2.19
N PHE A 190 -14.62 -1.60 2.20
CA PHE A 190 -14.73 -0.42 3.07
C PHE A 190 -15.92 0.46 2.68
N LEU A 191 -16.12 0.68 1.38
CA LEU A 191 -17.29 1.41 0.89
C LEU A 191 -18.60 0.71 1.27
N ALA A 192 -18.67 -0.62 1.12
CA ALA A 192 -19.84 -1.41 1.52
C ALA A 192 -20.08 -1.30 3.04
N ALA A 193 -19.04 -1.32 3.87
CA ALA A 193 -19.15 -1.12 5.30
C ALA A 193 -19.66 0.29 5.66
N ALA A 194 -19.18 1.33 4.97
CA ALA A 194 -19.66 2.70 5.14
C ALA A 194 -21.14 2.85 4.77
N ILE A 195 -21.57 2.28 3.64
CA ILE A 195 -22.98 2.27 3.21
C ILE A 195 -23.85 1.54 4.25
N ARG A 196 -23.40 0.38 4.74
CA ARG A 196 -24.09 -0.39 5.78
C ARG A 196 -24.29 0.45 7.06
N LYS A 197 -23.26 1.19 7.48
CA LYS A 197 -23.33 2.08 8.65
C LYS A 197 -24.24 3.27 8.45
N CYS A 198 -24.42 3.72 7.22
CA CYS A 198 -25.39 4.75 6.86
C CYS A 198 -26.81 4.20 6.65
N GLY A 199 -27.11 2.99 7.14
CA GLY A 199 -28.43 2.37 7.01
C GLY A 199 -28.79 1.99 5.57
N GLY A 200 -27.79 1.71 4.72
CA GLY A 200 -27.99 1.37 3.32
C GLY A 200 -28.09 2.58 2.37
N ASN A 201 -27.95 3.81 2.86
CA ASN A 201 -27.95 5.00 2.01
C ASN A 201 -26.61 5.14 1.27
N GLU A 202 -26.62 4.95 -0.05
CA GLU A 202 -25.42 4.98 -0.87
C GLU A 202 -24.73 6.36 -0.90
N GLU A 203 -25.48 7.46 -1.02
CA GLU A 203 -24.89 8.81 -1.07
C GLU A 203 -24.14 9.16 0.21
N LYS A 204 -24.78 8.89 1.37
CA LYS A 204 -24.17 9.11 2.68
C LYS A 204 -22.98 8.18 2.90
N GLY A 205 -23.07 6.92 2.46
CA GLY A 205 -21.97 5.97 2.53
C GLY A 205 -20.77 6.41 1.69
N ASN A 206 -20.99 6.90 0.47
CA ASN A 206 -19.93 7.45 -0.39
C ASN A 206 -19.29 8.68 0.24
N LEU A 207 -20.08 9.60 0.82
CA LEU A 207 -19.56 10.77 1.52
C LEU A 207 -18.71 10.36 2.73
N LEU A 208 -19.19 9.41 3.53
CA LEU A 208 -18.48 8.89 4.70
C LEU A 208 -17.16 8.23 4.30
N TYR A 209 -17.18 7.36 3.28
CA TYR A 209 -16.00 6.69 2.76
C TYR A 209 -14.99 7.67 2.15
N THR A 210 -15.47 8.71 1.45
CA THR A 210 -14.59 9.75 0.90
C THR A 210 -13.86 10.49 2.01
N ALA A 211 -14.55 10.76 3.13
CA ALA A 211 -13.98 11.45 4.28
C ALA A 211 -13.04 10.59 5.13
N TYR A 212 -13.38 9.31 5.35
CA TYR A 212 -12.70 8.46 6.34
C TYR A 212 -12.06 7.18 5.81
N GLY A 213 -12.24 6.82 4.54
CA GLY A 213 -11.76 5.58 3.92
C GLY A 213 -10.24 5.52 3.68
N SER A 214 -9.47 6.32 4.43
CA SER A 214 -8.01 6.28 4.48
C SER A 214 -7.34 6.31 3.09
N ASN A 215 -7.93 7.05 2.13
CA ASN A 215 -7.47 7.06 0.73
C ASN A 215 -6.02 7.53 0.58
N GLY A 216 -5.54 8.42 1.46
CA GLY A 216 -4.16 8.94 1.45
C GLY A 216 -3.08 7.90 1.78
N GLN A 217 -3.45 6.79 2.43
CA GLN A 217 -2.52 5.77 2.90
C GLN A 217 -2.07 4.85 1.77
N TRP A 218 -2.77 4.87 0.64
CA TRP A 218 -2.43 4.11 -0.56
C TRP A 218 -1.27 4.68 -1.35
N GLY A 219 -0.81 5.91 -1.06
CA GLY A 219 0.22 6.58 -1.86
C GLY A 219 1.50 5.76 -2.05
N LEU A 220 1.94 5.02 -1.02
CA LEU A 220 3.12 4.16 -1.13
C LEU A 220 2.86 2.86 -1.90
N PHE A 221 1.67 2.28 -1.78
CA PHE A 221 1.25 1.14 -2.59
C PHE A 221 1.23 1.50 -4.08
N GLU A 222 0.66 2.67 -4.40
CA GLU A 222 0.50 3.19 -5.75
C GLU A 222 1.83 3.64 -6.37
N ARG A 223 2.77 4.10 -5.54
CA ARG A 223 4.15 4.37 -5.96
C ARG A 223 4.86 3.10 -6.42
N ASN A 224 4.52 1.96 -5.81
CA ASN A 224 5.09 0.65 -6.12
C ASN A 224 4.39 0.01 -7.33
N PHE A 225 4.35 0.74 -8.44
CA PHE A 225 3.80 0.33 -9.73
C PHE A 225 4.94 0.01 -10.70
N GLY A 226 4.81 -1.03 -11.53
CA GLY A 226 5.87 -1.51 -12.44
C GLY A 226 6.47 -2.85 -12.03
N ARG A 227 5.64 -3.81 -11.57
CA ARG A 227 6.06 -5.21 -11.39
C ARG A 227 6.26 -5.87 -12.75
N THR A 228 7.16 -6.85 -12.78
CA THR A 228 7.47 -7.62 -13.96
C THR A 228 6.77 -8.96 -13.87
N ASP A 229 6.15 -9.38 -14.97
CA ASP A 229 5.54 -10.71 -15.06
C ASP A 229 6.63 -11.78 -15.11
N THR A 230 6.44 -12.87 -14.38
CA THR A 230 7.22 -14.09 -14.59
C THR A 230 6.73 -14.84 -15.83
N GLU A 231 7.62 -15.62 -16.45
CA GLU A 231 7.32 -16.47 -17.61
C GLU A 231 6.94 -17.90 -17.23
N GLU A 232 7.13 -18.28 -15.95
CA GLU A 232 6.89 -19.62 -15.43
C GLU A 232 6.05 -19.57 -14.14
N PRO A 233 5.25 -20.61 -13.85
CA PRO A 233 4.52 -20.74 -12.59
C PRO A 233 5.48 -20.86 -11.40
N ASP A 234 5.04 -20.38 -10.24
CA ASP A 234 5.85 -20.48 -9.03
C ASP A 234 5.86 -21.92 -8.49
N PRO A 235 6.90 -22.32 -7.73
CA PRO A 235 7.01 -23.68 -7.22
C PRO A 235 5.83 -24.11 -6.32
N GLU A 236 5.45 -25.38 -6.45
CA GLU A 236 4.35 -25.99 -5.71
C GLU A 236 4.60 -26.10 -4.19
N GLY A 237 3.54 -26.28 -3.42
CA GLY A 237 3.61 -26.56 -1.98
C GLY A 237 3.97 -25.36 -1.12
N ARG A 238 4.02 -24.15 -1.69
CA ARG A 238 4.32 -22.91 -0.94
C ARG A 238 3.08 -22.23 -0.38
N VAL A 239 1.90 -22.51 -0.90
CA VAL A 239 0.64 -21.85 -0.52
C VAL A 239 -0.22 -22.83 0.29
N PRO A 240 -0.64 -22.48 1.51
CA PRO A 240 -1.60 -23.29 2.27
C PRO A 240 -2.97 -23.30 1.62
N GLN A 241 -3.71 -24.41 1.73
CA GLN A 241 -5.14 -24.44 1.43
C GLN A 241 -5.91 -23.79 2.58
N TRP A 242 -6.19 -22.49 2.49
CA TRP A 242 -6.74 -21.69 3.59
C TRP A 242 -8.02 -22.28 4.23
N ASP A 243 -8.90 -22.89 3.44
CA ASP A 243 -10.14 -23.53 3.93
C ASP A 243 -9.90 -24.74 4.84
N LYS A 244 -8.74 -25.39 4.72
CA LYS A 244 -8.38 -26.62 5.48
C LYS A 244 -7.17 -26.42 6.39
N ALA A 245 -6.44 -25.33 6.21
CA ALA A 245 -5.23 -25.04 6.93
C ALA A 245 -5.55 -24.80 8.41
N SER A 246 -4.74 -25.40 9.28
CA SER A 246 -4.76 -25.08 10.70
C SER A 246 -4.26 -23.64 10.93
N VAL A 247 -4.65 -23.05 12.05
CA VAL A 247 -4.17 -21.70 12.43
C VAL A 247 -2.63 -21.69 12.57
N GLN A 248 -2.02 -22.80 12.99
CA GLN A 248 -0.55 -22.90 13.09
C GLN A 248 0.12 -22.91 11.72
N GLU A 249 -0.43 -23.59 10.73
CA GLU A 249 0.11 -23.55 9.35
C GLU A 249 0.01 -22.14 8.77
N SER A 250 -1.12 -21.47 8.97
CA SER A 250 -1.30 -20.07 8.55
C SER A 250 -0.30 -19.14 9.25
N LYS A 251 -0.11 -19.28 10.57
CA LYS A 251 0.91 -18.51 11.31
C LYS A 251 2.32 -18.78 10.81
N ALA A 252 2.69 -20.05 10.65
CA ALA A 252 4.00 -20.45 10.15
C ALA A 252 4.26 -19.86 8.76
N LYS A 253 3.24 -19.85 7.89
CA LYS A 253 3.37 -19.26 6.55
C LYS A 253 3.58 -17.75 6.61
N PHE A 254 2.81 -17.03 7.41
CA PHE A 254 3.00 -15.59 7.60
C PHE A 254 4.35 -15.28 8.23
N SER A 255 4.82 -16.08 9.20
CA SER A 255 6.15 -15.96 9.80
C SER A 255 7.28 -16.18 8.79
N ALA A 256 7.15 -17.15 7.89
CA ALA A 256 8.13 -17.36 6.82
C ALA A 256 8.25 -16.14 5.87
N LEU A 257 7.16 -15.40 5.68
CA LEU A 257 7.13 -14.16 4.90
C LEU A 257 7.61 -12.93 5.68
N GLY A 258 7.97 -13.07 6.96
CA GLY A 258 8.39 -11.97 7.83
C GLY A 258 7.24 -11.23 8.53
N PHE A 259 6.05 -11.82 8.54
CA PHE A 259 4.86 -11.27 9.21
C PHE A 259 4.54 -12.02 10.51
N GLY A 260 3.75 -11.40 11.38
CA GLY A 260 3.33 -11.98 12.65
C GLY A 260 1.82 -12.24 12.74
N PRO A 261 1.35 -12.69 13.92
CA PRO A 261 -0.07 -12.94 14.21
C PRO A 261 -0.99 -11.74 13.92
N ARG A 262 -0.45 -10.53 14.10
CA ARG A 262 -1.15 -9.27 13.80
C ARG A 262 -1.58 -9.16 12.33
N GLN A 263 -0.67 -9.44 11.41
CA GLN A 263 -0.94 -9.35 9.98
C GLN A 263 -1.85 -10.49 9.51
N LEU A 264 -1.70 -11.68 10.09
CA LEU A 264 -2.64 -12.77 9.83
C LEU A 264 -4.07 -12.39 10.22
N ALA A 265 -4.28 -11.82 11.41
CA ALA A 265 -5.59 -11.40 11.87
C ALA A 265 -6.22 -10.30 11.01
N VAL A 266 -5.43 -9.32 10.55
CA VAL A 266 -5.98 -8.23 9.73
C VAL A 266 -6.36 -8.69 8.32
N MET A 267 -5.67 -9.70 7.79
CA MET A 267 -5.92 -10.26 6.46
C MET A 267 -7.01 -11.33 6.47
N SER A 268 -7.86 -11.40 7.50
CA SER A 268 -8.91 -12.43 7.60
C SER A 268 -9.82 -12.49 6.37
N ALA A 269 -10.12 -11.35 5.74
CA ALA A 269 -10.90 -11.29 4.50
C ALA A 269 -10.21 -11.91 3.26
N PHE A 270 -8.88 -12.07 3.28
CA PHE A 270 -8.11 -12.62 2.16
C PHE A 270 -8.01 -14.15 2.20
N LEU A 271 -8.28 -14.76 3.35
CA LEU A 271 -8.13 -16.20 3.55
C LEU A 271 -9.37 -16.99 3.10
N GLY A 272 -10.50 -16.32 2.84
CA GLY A 272 -11.71 -16.99 2.41
C GLY A 272 -12.91 -16.05 2.23
N PRO A 273 -14.04 -16.58 1.73
CA PRO A 273 -15.23 -15.79 1.41
C PRO A 273 -16.00 -15.29 2.64
N ASP A 274 -15.92 -16.00 3.77
CA ASP A 274 -16.55 -15.61 5.03
C ASP A 274 -15.50 -15.15 6.04
N GLN A 275 -15.41 -13.83 6.19
CA GLN A 275 -14.50 -13.21 7.14
C GLN A 275 -14.82 -13.59 8.60
N ILE A 276 -16.09 -13.74 8.97
CA ILE A 276 -16.51 -14.02 10.36
C ILE A 276 -16.16 -15.46 10.73
N ALA A 277 -16.42 -16.41 9.83
CA ALA A 277 -16.02 -17.80 10.02
C ALA A 277 -14.50 -17.92 10.16
N THR A 278 -13.76 -17.25 9.28
CA THR A 278 -12.29 -17.20 9.33
C THR A 278 -11.78 -16.62 10.66
N GLU A 279 -12.34 -15.50 11.10
CA GLU A 279 -11.95 -14.88 12.37
C GLU A 279 -12.28 -15.74 13.57
N THR A 280 -13.37 -16.49 13.52
CA THR A 280 -13.75 -17.44 14.58
C THR A 280 -12.73 -18.57 14.69
N LEU A 281 -12.23 -19.08 13.56
CA LEU A 281 -11.13 -20.06 13.53
C LEU A 281 -9.83 -19.46 14.06
N LEU A 282 -9.47 -18.25 13.61
CA LEU A 282 -8.26 -17.55 14.04
C LEU A 282 -8.29 -17.18 15.54
N ALA A 283 -9.46 -16.87 16.08
CA ALA A 283 -9.69 -16.55 17.48
C ALA A 283 -9.45 -17.76 18.42
N ALA A 284 -9.36 -18.98 17.90
CA ALA A 284 -9.00 -20.16 18.69
C ALA A 284 -7.53 -20.15 19.13
N ASP A 285 -6.64 -19.41 18.44
CA ASP A 285 -5.23 -19.28 18.82
C ASP A 285 -5.01 -18.08 19.78
N PRO A 286 -4.41 -18.28 20.96
CA PRO A 286 -4.23 -17.23 21.96
C PRO A 286 -3.38 -16.04 21.50
N GLU A 287 -2.47 -16.22 20.53
CA GLU A 287 -1.62 -15.12 20.03
C GLU A 287 -2.34 -14.28 18.98
N VAL A 288 -3.27 -14.88 18.24
CA VAL A 288 -4.03 -14.23 17.17
C VAL A 288 -5.30 -13.58 17.74
N PHE A 289 -5.91 -14.18 18.77
CA PHE A 289 -7.15 -13.73 19.41
C PHE A 289 -7.19 -12.23 19.77
N PRO A 290 -6.17 -11.64 20.44
CA PRO A 290 -6.22 -10.23 20.83
C PRO A 290 -6.30 -9.29 19.62
N TRP A 291 -5.68 -9.68 18.50
CA TRP A 291 -5.69 -8.91 17.26
C TRP A 291 -7.03 -9.00 16.56
N VAL A 292 -7.63 -10.20 16.49
CA VAL A 292 -8.98 -10.39 15.96
C VAL A 292 -9.98 -9.53 16.73
N GLN A 293 -9.96 -9.58 18.06
CA GLN A 293 -10.84 -8.76 18.90
C GLN A 293 -10.60 -7.26 18.71
N LYS A 294 -9.33 -6.84 18.54
CA LYS A 294 -9.00 -5.45 18.24
C LYS A 294 -9.63 -5.00 16.91
N TYR A 295 -9.52 -5.81 15.86
CA TYR A 295 -10.05 -5.46 14.55
C TYR A 295 -11.57 -5.50 14.48
N GLN A 296 -12.21 -6.45 15.16
CA GLN A 296 -13.66 -6.47 15.31
C GLN A 296 -14.17 -5.18 15.97
N ARG A 297 -13.59 -4.77 17.09
CA ARG A 297 -13.91 -3.49 17.75
C ARG A 297 -13.66 -2.29 16.84
N SER A 298 -12.57 -2.30 16.08
CA SER A 298 -12.31 -1.25 15.09
C SER A 298 -13.44 -1.18 14.06
N ARG A 299 -13.90 -2.31 13.51
CA ARG A 299 -14.96 -2.34 12.49
C ARG A 299 -16.33 -1.90 13.01
N GLU A 300 -16.57 -2.05 14.31
CA GLU A 300 -17.76 -1.51 14.97
C GLU A 300 -17.77 0.02 15.06
N THR A 301 -16.59 0.66 15.14
CA THR A 301 -16.50 2.14 15.08
C THR A 301 -16.89 2.66 13.71
N VAL A 302 -17.40 3.90 13.60
CA VAL A 302 -17.85 4.47 12.32
C VAL A 302 -16.75 4.48 11.25
N SER A 303 -15.52 4.87 11.60
CA SER A 303 -14.43 5.08 10.64
C SER A 303 -13.51 3.88 10.43
N GLU A 304 -13.60 2.82 11.25
CA GLU A 304 -12.76 1.59 11.16
C GLU A 304 -11.24 1.81 11.02
N THR A 305 -10.74 2.96 11.46
CA THR A 305 -9.42 3.47 11.05
C THR A 305 -8.27 2.52 11.37
N ASP A 306 -8.29 1.87 12.55
CA ASP A 306 -7.25 0.93 12.95
C ASP A 306 -7.19 -0.32 12.05
N TYR A 307 -8.35 -0.80 11.60
CA TYR A 307 -8.44 -1.93 10.67
C TYR A 307 -7.98 -1.52 9.27
N GLU A 308 -8.50 -0.42 8.73
CA GLU A 308 -8.15 0.07 7.39
C GLU A 308 -6.65 0.38 7.26
N MET A 309 -6.09 1.13 8.22
CA MET A 309 -4.68 1.51 8.17
C MET A 309 -3.75 0.30 8.20
N ILE A 310 -4.09 -0.73 8.98
CA ILE A 310 -3.25 -1.91 9.11
C ILE A 310 -3.39 -2.79 7.87
N ILE A 311 -4.58 -2.91 7.29
CA ILE A 311 -4.74 -3.57 5.99
C ILE A 311 -3.88 -2.88 4.93
N HIS A 312 -3.88 -1.55 4.87
CA HIS A 312 -3.04 -0.81 3.91
C HIS A 312 -1.56 -1.10 4.10
N ASP A 313 -1.09 -1.11 5.36
CA ASP A 313 0.30 -1.41 5.70
C ASP A 313 0.70 -2.84 5.30
N VAL A 314 -0.20 -3.80 5.52
CA VAL A 314 0.05 -5.20 5.19
C VAL A 314 0.01 -5.44 3.69
N LEU A 315 -1.00 -4.93 2.98
CA LEU A 315 -1.05 -5.03 1.52
C LEU A 315 0.15 -4.37 0.86
N ARG A 316 0.62 -3.25 1.41
CA ARG A 316 1.87 -2.64 0.98
C ARG A 316 3.06 -3.59 1.14
N ASN A 317 3.16 -4.36 2.21
CA ASN A 317 4.35 -5.18 2.48
C ASN A 317 4.26 -6.58 1.84
N VAL A 318 3.11 -7.26 1.98
CA VAL A 318 2.86 -8.62 1.43
C VAL A 318 2.92 -8.59 -0.08
N LEU A 319 2.23 -7.63 -0.70
CA LEU A 319 2.13 -7.52 -2.16
C LEU A 319 3.33 -6.81 -2.80
N HIS A 320 4.37 -6.53 -2.01
CA HIS A 320 5.58 -5.85 -2.49
C HIS A 320 6.82 -6.73 -2.45
N ASN A 321 6.86 -7.79 -1.64
CA ASN A 321 8.08 -8.50 -1.21
C ASN A 321 9.22 -8.49 -2.24
N ARG A 322 10.03 -7.43 -2.17
CA ARG A 322 11.32 -7.25 -2.84
C ARG A 322 12.32 -6.92 -1.75
N ARG A 323 12.83 -7.94 -1.06
CA ARG A 323 14.12 -7.89 -0.34
C ARG A 323 14.74 -9.27 -0.24
#